data_AF-X0SXV0-F1
#
_entry.id   AF-X0SXV0-F1
#
_cell.length_a   1.000
_cell.length_b   1.000
_cell.length_c   1.000
_cell.angle_alpha   90.00
_cell.angle_beta   90.00
_cell.angle_gamma   90.00
#
_symmetry.space_group_name_H-M   'P 1'
#
loop_
_entity.id
_entity.type
_entity.pdbx_description
1 polymer ?
#
loop_
_entity_poly.entity_id
_entity_poly.type
_entity_poly.pdbx_seq_one_letter_code
_entity_poly.pdbx_strand_id
1 'polypeptide(L)'
;VEYYVDGIPYSIDNSSPYTCDYSGEGAVTIIVRPFYAGSDLDIIPTEAAIYYVRTDGDNGNDGLTNSSGGAWETIDYAASTAEAGNTVYVNDGTYNETVVVDNTGTSDNRIVFEAINHKQAILDAPTPSTGTAFTLTGKDYITITGFVITDYDIGITLTGGSDYNVIDSCKIYNNETHQVNIYDGSDYNTVRADSIFGSALGESGDRRGEVGVRVYNSSYNLIEYCTIYNMFDDYANGDGIGFFQDSDYNIARYNTIHHCPDDGLDGWSTESSGNNGSYNLAEYNYVYKIGYDEDDAENLGGNGVGMKTNYETDNFIMRYNRVRQCVTKGISDEDSDGDNTFYHNVTWNNGNNWEIGAGDNPDLLNNVSCGVNNSSGYFGTKGNVNQTNLTTAEAYFVDTTDFELADDSPLIDAGNFLTACNGGSTGTSITLDSAKYFIDGYGLITGDQIQIA
;
A
#
# COMPACT_ATOMS: atom_id res chain seq x y z
N VAL A 1 -12.07 -40.00 -17.82
CA VAL A 1 -10.98 -39.10 -18.30
C VAL A 1 -9.78 -39.98 -18.56
N GLU A 2 -9.27 -40.03 -19.79
CA GLU A 2 -8.07 -40.81 -20.13
C GLU A 2 -6.82 -40.02 -19.74
N TYR A 3 -5.87 -40.66 -19.06
CA TYR A 3 -4.58 -40.07 -18.71
C TYR A 3 -3.46 -40.79 -19.46
N TYR A 4 -2.47 -40.03 -19.94
CA TYR A 4 -1.30 -40.53 -20.67
C TYR A 4 -0.03 -40.29 -19.85
N VAL A 5 0.83 -41.30 -19.75
CA VAL A 5 2.23 -41.18 -19.28
C VAL A 5 3.10 -41.83 -20.35
N ASP A 6 4.11 -41.09 -20.86
CA ASP A 6 5.02 -41.50 -21.95
C ASP A 6 4.35 -42.06 -23.22
N GLY A 7 3.16 -41.56 -23.57
CA GLY A 7 2.53 -41.83 -24.87
C GLY A 7 1.88 -43.22 -25.01
N ILE A 8 1.67 -43.97 -23.93
CA ILE A 8 0.94 -45.24 -23.95
C ILE A 8 -0.39 -45.12 -23.16
N PRO A 9 -1.54 -45.53 -23.74
CA PRO A 9 -2.83 -45.45 -23.04
C PRO A 9 -2.93 -46.50 -21.93
N TYR A 10 -3.34 -46.07 -20.73
CA TYR A 10 -3.64 -46.93 -19.59
C TYR A 10 -5.14 -47.00 -19.32
N SER A 11 -5.67 -48.22 -19.12
CA SER A 11 -7.02 -48.44 -18.57
C SER A 11 -6.91 -48.91 -17.12
N ILE A 12 -7.53 -48.19 -16.19
CA ILE A 12 -7.64 -48.63 -14.79
C ILE A 12 -8.88 -49.51 -14.65
N ASP A 13 -8.67 -50.80 -14.37
CA ASP A 13 -9.72 -51.71 -13.89
C ASP A 13 -9.82 -51.60 -12.37
N ASN A 14 -10.98 -51.17 -11.87
CA ASN A 14 -11.23 -50.87 -10.45
C ASN A 14 -11.73 -52.08 -9.65
N SER A 15 -11.52 -53.33 -10.11
CA SER A 15 -12.09 -54.50 -9.45
C SER A 15 -11.16 -55.26 -8.48
N SER A 16 -10.53 -54.58 -7.51
CA SER A 16 -9.89 -55.15 -6.28
C SER A 16 -8.34 -55.26 -6.25
N PRO A 17 -7.71 -55.15 -5.06
CA PRO A 17 -6.30 -54.76 -4.88
C PRO A 17 -5.33 -55.95 -4.73
N TYR A 18 -4.04 -55.64 -4.92
CA TYR A 18 -2.86 -56.48 -4.67
C TYR A 18 -2.50 -57.51 -5.75
N THR A 19 -1.65 -57.09 -6.69
CA THR A 19 -0.32 -57.69 -6.96
C THR A 19 0.34 -56.96 -8.12
N CYS A 20 1.58 -56.49 -7.95
CA CYS A 20 2.47 -56.23 -9.08
C CYS A 20 3.73 -57.06 -8.91
N ASP A 21 3.91 -58.08 -9.75
CA ASP A 21 5.21 -58.73 -9.95
C ASP A 21 6.07 -57.77 -10.78
N TYR A 22 7.15 -57.26 -10.20
CA TYR A 22 8.18 -56.53 -10.92
C TYR A 22 9.47 -57.37 -10.97
N SER A 23 9.96 -57.63 -12.18
CA SER A 23 11.28 -58.21 -12.44
C SER A 23 12.06 -57.27 -13.36
N GLY A 24 12.95 -56.46 -12.77
CA GLY A 24 13.83 -55.55 -13.50
C GLY A 24 14.79 -54.84 -12.55
N GLU A 25 16.09 -54.89 -12.82
CA GLU A 25 17.13 -54.26 -12.00
C GLU A 25 17.14 -52.74 -12.16
N GLY A 26 17.02 -52.01 -11.04
CA GLY A 26 17.15 -50.56 -10.96
C GLY A 26 16.40 -50.02 -9.74
N ALA A 27 17.12 -49.43 -8.78
CA ALA A 27 16.56 -49.02 -7.49
C ALA A 27 15.50 -47.92 -7.65
N VAL A 28 14.24 -48.24 -7.38
CA VAL A 28 13.16 -47.27 -7.14
C VAL A 28 12.93 -47.21 -5.64
N THR A 29 13.12 -46.03 -5.05
CA THR A 29 12.70 -45.76 -3.67
C THR A 29 11.18 -45.61 -3.67
N ILE A 30 10.45 -46.67 -3.32
CA ILE A 30 9.03 -46.60 -3.02
C ILE A 30 8.90 -46.16 -1.55
N ILE A 31 8.52 -44.91 -1.32
CA ILE A 31 8.11 -44.48 0.03
C ILE A 31 6.67 -44.95 0.24
N VAL A 32 6.50 -46.16 0.77
CA VAL A 32 5.21 -46.61 1.30
C VAL A 32 5.05 -46.01 2.70
N ARG A 33 4.17 -45.03 2.86
CA ARG A 33 3.69 -44.62 4.20
C ARG A 33 2.54 -45.56 4.60
N PRO A 34 2.48 -46.03 5.87
CA PRO A 34 1.39 -46.87 6.33
C PRO A 34 0.09 -46.07 6.34
N PHE A 35 -0.95 -46.65 5.74
CA PHE A 35 -2.34 -46.20 5.86
C PHE A 35 -2.76 -46.33 7.33
N TYR A 36 -2.87 -45.22 8.05
CA TYR A 36 -3.63 -45.18 9.30
C TYR A 36 -5.11 -45.10 8.92
N ALA A 37 -5.86 -46.15 9.26
CA ALA A 37 -7.31 -46.10 9.32
C ALA A 37 -7.69 -45.21 10.51
N GLY A 38 -7.77 -43.91 10.26
CA GLY A 38 -8.29 -42.87 11.13
C GLY A 38 -8.88 -41.79 10.22
N SER A 39 -9.97 -41.18 10.64
CA SER A 39 -10.83 -40.26 9.91
C SER A 39 -10.12 -39.01 9.35
N ASP A 40 -9.34 -39.15 8.29
CA ASP A 40 -8.94 -38.05 7.43
C ASP A 40 -9.92 -38.03 6.26
N LEU A 41 -10.89 -37.13 6.33
CA LEU A 41 -11.53 -36.63 5.13
C LEU A 41 -10.39 -36.14 4.22
N ASP A 42 -10.18 -36.80 3.08
CA ASP A 42 -9.57 -36.11 1.96
C ASP A 42 -10.44 -34.88 1.70
N ILE A 43 -9.95 -33.71 2.07
CA ILE A 43 -10.49 -32.43 1.64
C ILE A 43 -10.25 -32.40 0.14
N ILE A 44 -11.21 -32.94 -0.62
CA ILE A 44 -11.35 -32.61 -2.03
C ILE A 44 -11.43 -31.07 -2.02
N PRO A 45 -10.54 -30.34 -2.74
CA PRO A 45 -10.68 -28.91 -2.87
C PRO A 45 -12.11 -28.64 -3.30
N THR A 46 -12.88 -27.98 -2.44
CA THR A 46 -14.19 -27.45 -2.81
C THR A 46 -13.93 -26.58 -4.03
N GLU A 47 -14.60 -26.86 -5.16
CA GLU A 47 -14.48 -25.99 -6.34
C GLU A 47 -14.71 -24.54 -5.89
N ALA A 48 -13.90 -23.61 -6.42
CA ALA A 48 -14.07 -22.18 -6.19
C ALA A 48 -15.54 -21.80 -6.39
N ALA A 49 -16.23 -21.54 -5.27
CA ALA A 49 -17.65 -21.23 -5.29
C ALA A 49 -17.85 -19.74 -5.55
N ILE A 50 -18.89 -19.42 -6.30
CA ILE A 50 -19.35 -18.05 -6.50
C ILE A 50 -20.60 -17.87 -5.64
N TYR A 51 -20.54 -16.92 -4.72
CA TYR A 51 -21.66 -16.53 -3.87
C TYR A 51 -22.15 -15.13 -4.22
N TYR A 52 -23.40 -14.87 -3.89
CA TYR A 52 -24.05 -13.59 -4.09
C TYR A 52 -24.64 -13.07 -2.78
N VAL A 53 -24.42 -11.80 -2.51
CA VAL A 53 -25.03 -11.06 -1.40
C VAL A 53 -25.93 -9.97 -2.00
N ARG A 54 -27.15 -9.84 -1.49
CA ARG A 54 -28.13 -8.83 -1.93
C ARG A 54 -28.91 -8.31 -0.73
N THR A 55 -29.23 -7.02 -0.74
CA THR A 55 -30.12 -6.39 0.26
C THR A 55 -31.55 -6.95 0.29
N ASP A 56 -31.98 -7.68 -0.75
CA ASP A 56 -33.26 -8.39 -0.81
C ASP A 56 -33.11 -9.93 -0.72
N GLY A 57 -31.94 -10.41 -0.29
CA GLY A 57 -31.64 -11.82 -0.04
C GLY A 57 -32.14 -12.33 1.32
N ASP A 58 -31.67 -13.52 1.71
CA ASP A 58 -31.93 -14.13 3.02
C ASP A 58 -30.70 -14.99 3.39
N ASN A 59 -30.14 -14.83 4.58
CA ASN A 59 -28.99 -15.63 5.05
C ASN A 59 -29.33 -17.12 5.25
N GLY A 60 -30.61 -17.51 5.14
CA GLY A 60 -31.04 -18.91 5.04
C GLY A 60 -30.93 -19.51 3.62
N ASN A 61 -30.63 -18.71 2.60
CA ASN A 61 -30.38 -19.19 1.23
C ASN A 61 -29.00 -19.86 1.09
N ASP A 62 -28.75 -20.52 -0.04
CA ASP A 62 -27.46 -21.17 -0.33
C ASP A 62 -26.37 -20.21 -0.85
N GLY A 63 -26.75 -18.98 -1.22
CA GLY A 63 -25.85 -17.96 -1.74
C GLY A 63 -25.48 -18.15 -3.21
N LEU A 64 -25.91 -19.22 -3.88
CA LEU A 64 -25.36 -19.65 -5.18
C LEU A 64 -26.07 -19.02 -6.39
N THR A 65 -27.15 -18.27 -6.18
CA THR A 65 -27.92 -17.64 -7.27
C THR A 65 -28.12 -16.16 -7.00
N ASN A 66 -27.77 -15.30 -7.97
CA ASN A 66 -28.02 -13.86 -7.90
C ASN A 66 -29.52 -13.51 -8.06
N SER A 67 -30.29 -13.75 -7.00
CA SER A 67 -31.70 -13.42 -6.88
C SER A 67 -32.08 -13.36 -5.41
N SER A 68 -33.19 -12.69 -5.07
CA SER A 68 -33.69 -12.62 -3.68
C SER A 68 -33.89 -14.00 -3.03
N GLY A 69 -34.27 -15.02 -3.81
CA GLY A 69 -34.49 -16.39 -3.31
C GLY A 69 -33.26 -17.29 -3.32
N GLY A 70 -32.07 -16.77 -3.63
CA GLY A 70 -30.84 -17.58 -3.71
C GLY A 70 -29.58 -16.88 -3.23
N ALA A 71 -29.58 -15.56 -3.05
CA ALA A 71 -28.46 -14.81 -2.49
C ALA A 71 -28.58 -14.72 -0.96
N TRP A 72 -27.45 -14.60 -0.28
CA TRP A 72 -27.42 -14.20 1.11
C TRP A 72 -27.82 -12.73 1.26
N GLU A 73 -28.26 -12.36 2.46
CA GLU A 73 -28.70 -10.99 2.77
C GLU A 73 -27.53 -10.09 3.13
N THR A 74 -26.56 -10.61 3.90
CA THR A 74 -25.52 -9.80 4.53
C THR A 74 -24.10 -10.20 4.11
N ILE A 75 -23.21 -9.22 4.07
CA ILE A 75 -21.79 -9.40 3.71
C ILE A 75 -21.06 -10.09 4.86
N ASP A 76 -21.40 -9.79 6.12
CA ASP A 76 -20.82 -10.44 7.30
C ASP A 76 -21.12 -11.95 7.34
N TYR A 77 -22.32 -12.36 6.92
CA TYR A 77 -22.63 -13.79 6.80
C TYR A 77 -21.78 -14.46 5.72
N ALA A 78 -21.58 -13.78 4.59
CA ALA A 78 -20.68 -14.27 3.55
C ALA A 78 -19.22 -14.35 4.03
N ALA A 79 -18.76 -13.37 4.82
CA ALA A 79 -17.39 -13.31 5.32
C ALA A 79 -17.06 -14.36 6.39
N SER A 80 -18.06 -14.78 7.17
CA SER A 80 -17.95 -15.91 8.10
C SER A 80 -18.05 -17.28 7.40
N THR A 81 -18.59 -17.33 6.18
CA THR A 81 -18.86 -18.59 5.46
C THR A 81 -17.84 -18.89 4.36
N ALA A 82 -17.36 -17.89 3.64
CA ALA A 82 -16.50 -18.08 2.48
C ALA A 82 -15.19 -18.81 2.84
N GLU A 83 -14.80 -19.78 2.01
CA GLU A 83 -13.57 -20.54 2.12
C GLU A 83 -12.56 -20.13 1.03
N ALA A 84 -11.30 -20.55 1.18
CA ALA A 84 -10.24 -20.27 0.21
C ALA A 84 -10.66 -20.59 -1.23
N GLY A 85 -10.47 -19.62 -2.14
CA GLY A 85 -10.85 -19.72 -3.55
C GLY A 85 -12.27 -19.25 -3.86
N ASN A 86 -13.09 -18.96 -2.86
CA ASN A 86 -14.45 -18.46 -3.09
C ASN A 86 -14.44 -16.99 -3.50
N THR A 87 -15.40 -16.61 -4.34
CA THR A 87 -15.69 -15.22 -4.70
C THR A 87 -17.10 -14.86 -4.27
N VAL A 88 -17.24 -13.80 -3.49
CA VAL A 88 -18.50 -13.24 -3.02
C VAL A 88 -18.79 -11.96 -3.80
N TYR A 89 -19.76 -12.02 -4.71
CA TYR A 89 -20.27 -10.84 -5.40
C TYR A 89 -21.35 -10.15 -4.57
N VAL A 90 -21.10 -8.90 -4.21
CA VAL A 90 -22.06 -8.08 -3.47
C VAL A 90 -22.80 -7.19 -4.46
N ASN A 91 -24.13 -7.33 -4.50
CA ASN A 91 -24.98 -6.53 -5.36
C ASN A 91 -25.15 -5.10 -4.86
N ASP A 92 -25.54 -4.21 -5.78
CA ASP A 92 -25.88 -2.83 -5.51
C ASP A 92 -26.84 -2.70 -4.32
N GLY A 93 -26.55 -1.74 -3.45
CA GLY A 93 -27.35 -1.50 -2.25
C GLY A 93 -26.53 -0.89 -1.13
N THR A 94 -27.23 -0.47 -0.09
CA THR A 94 -26.64 -0.01 1.17
C THR A 94 -26.73 -1.14 2.19
N TYR A 95 -25.59 -1.48 2.77
CA TYR A 95 -25.41 -2.52 3.77
C TYR A 95 -25.00 -1.85 5.08
N ASN A 96 -25.90 -1.84 6.05
CA ASN A 96 -25.67 -1.26 7.37
C ASN A 96 -25.19 -2.34 8.35
N GLU A 97 -23.94 -2.76 8.18
CA GLU A 97 -23.33 -3.85 8.94
C GLU A 97 -21.82 -3.62 9.18
N THR A 98 -21.22 -4.45 10.01
CA THR A 98 -19.76 -4.57 10.16
C THR A 98 -19.37 -5.96 9.72
N VAL A 99 -18.28 -6.10 8.97
CA VAL A 99 -17.85 -7.37 8.38
C VAL A 99 -16.60 -7.89 9.08
N VAL A 100 -16.69 -9.08 9.66
CA VAL A 100 -15.54 -9.79 10.23
C VAL A 100 -15.22 -10.99 9.34
N VAL A 101 -13.99 -11.05 8.83
CA VAL A 101 -13.54 -12.16 7.99
C VAL A 101 -13.02 -13.28 8.89
N ASP A 102 -13.63 -14.46 8.83
CA ASP A 102 -13.29 -15.57 9.74
C ASP A 102 -12.26 -16.54 9.13
N ASN A 103 -12.22 -16.65 7.81
CA ASN A 103 -11.37 -17.62 7.11
C ASN A 103 -10.23 -16.94 6.35
N THR A 104 -9.16 -17.70 6.10
CA THR A 104 -7.99 -17.24 5.34
C THR A 104 -8.01 -17.86 3.95
N GLY A 105 -7.51 -17.13 2.95
CA GLY A 105 -7.22 -17.68 1.64
C GLY A 105 -5.85 -18.38 1.59
N THR A 106 -5.40 -18.66 0.38
CA THR A 106 -4.02 -19.11 0.10
C THR A 106 -3.47 -18.36 -1.10
N SER A 107 -2.16 -18.45 -1.35
CA SER A 107 -1.51 -17.84 -2.52
C SER A 107 -2.19 -18.19 -3.85
N ASP A 108 -2.70 -19.41 -3.95
CA ASP A 108 -3.32 -19.93 -5.17
C ASP A 108 -4.84 -19.75 -5.17
N ASN A 109 -5.45 -19.59 -3.98
CA ASN A 109 -6.90 -19.56 -3.78
C ASN A 109 -7.27 -18.45 -2.78
N ARG A 110 -7.31 -17.20 -3.24
CA ARG A 110 -7.73 -16.05 -2.44
C ARG A 110 -9.23 -16.12 -2.12
N ILE A 111 -9.65 -15.50 -1.02
CA ILE A 111 -11.07 -15.19 -0.79
C ILE A 111 -11.31 -13.79 -1.36
N VAL A 112 -12.31 -13.64 -2.22
CA VAL A 112 -12.59 -12.36 -2.89
C VAL A 112 -13.97 -11.85 -2.49
N PHE A 113 -14.02 -10.62 -1.98
CA PHE A 113 -15.25 -9.84 -1.82
C PHE A 113 -15.23 -8.73 -2.87
N GLU A 114 -16.21 -8.72 -3.76
CA GLU A 114 -16.26 -7.81 -4.90
C GLU A 114 -17.64 -7.17 -5.04
N ALA A 115 -17.69 -5.84 -5.09
CA ALA A 115 -18.91 -5.14 -5.52
C ALA A 115 -19.17 -5.43 -7.00
N ILE A 116 -20.26 -6.14 -7.31
CA ILE A 116 -20.54 -6.64 -8.67
C ILE A 116 -20.59 -5.51 -9.72
N ASN A 117 -21.07 -4.34 -9.30
CA ASN A 117 -20.88 -3.09 -10.00
C ASN A 117 -20.03 -2.19 -9.09
N HIS A 118 -18.82 -1.87 -9.53
CA HIS A 118 -17.89 -1.06 -8.73
C HIS A 118 -18.56 0.22 -8.23
N LYS A 119 -18.37 0.49 -6.95
CA LYS A 119 -18.85 1.65 -6.20
C LYS A 119 -20.37 1.72 -6.05
N GLN A 120 -21.09 0.59 -6.20
CA GLN A 120 -22.54 0.50 -5.99
C GLN A 120 -22.95 -0.36 -4.79
N ALA A 121 -22.06 -1.20 -4.25
CA ALA A 121 -22.23 -1.81 -2.92
C ALA A 121 -21.63 -0.86 -1.87
N ILE A 122 -22.49 -0.32 -1.01
CA ILE A 122 -22.15 0.73 -0.04
C ILE A 122 -22.25 0.13 1.36
N LEU A 123 -21.12 -0.04 2.04
CA LEU A 123 -21.10 -0.18 3.49
C LEU A 123 -21.22 1.21 4.11
N ASP A 124 -22.29 1.42 4.85
CA ASP A 124 -22.62 2.67 5.53
C ASP A 124 -22.91 2.34 6.99
N ALA A 125 -22.14 2.90 7.91
CA ALA A 125 -22.13 2.45 9.30
C ALA A 125 -23.53 2.44 9.93
N PRO A 126 -23.85 1.41 10.73
CA PRO A 126 -25.05 1.43 11.56
C PRO A 126 -25.04 2.65 12.47
N THR A 127 -26.21 3.27 12.70
CA THR A 127 -26.32 4.38 13.66
C THR A 127 -26.59 3.86 15.08
N PRO A 128 -25.85 4.30 16.12
CA PRO A 128 -24.72 5.24 16.09
C PRO A 128 -23.45 4.63 15.49
N SER A 129 -22.64 5.44 14.79
CA SER A 129 -21.39 5.00 14.13
C SER A 129 -20.42 4.42 15.15
N THR A 130 -20.30 3.10 15.20
CA THR A 130 -19.34 2.45 16.09
C THR A 130 -18.71 1.26 15.40
N GLY A 131 -17.39 1.25 15.26
CA GLY A 131 -16.62 0.09 14.80
C GLY A 131 -16.07 0.22 13.39
N THR A 132 -15.58 -0.90 12.86
CA THR A 132 -14.85 -0.98 11.59
C THR A 132 -15.71 -1.63 10.50
N ALA A 133 -15.62 -1.16 9.26
CA ALA A 133 -16.40 -1.75 8.16
C ALA A 133 -15.94 -3.16 7.80
N PHE A 134 -14.64 -3.36 7.58
CA PHE A 134 -14.02 -4.68 7.39
C PHE A 134 -12.89 -4.90 8.40
N THR A 135 -12.94 -6.01 9.14
CA THR A 135 -11.91 -6.41 10.10
C THR A 135 -11.28 -7.74 9.71
N LEU A 136 -9.96 -7.73 9.48
CA LEU A 136 -9.14 -8.91 9.24
C LEU A 136 -8.15 -9.04 10.40
N THR A 137 -8.29 -10.10 11.20
CA THR A 137 -7.42 -10.41 12.34
C THR A 137 -6.73 -11.75 12.11
N GLY A 138 -5.43 -11.72 11.81
CA GLY A 138 -4.65 -12.88 11.37
C GLY A 138 -5.27 -13.59 10.16
N LYS A 139 -5.73 -12.82 9.17
CA LYS A 139 -6.32 -13.33 7.92
C LYS A 139 -5.47 -12.94 6.74
N ASP A 140 -5.27 -13.89 5.84
CA ASP A 140 -4.37 -13.73 4.72
C ASP A 140 -5.08 -13.98 3.39
N TYR A 141 -4.49 -13.46 2.32
CA TYR A 141 -4.95 -13.71 0.96
C TYR A 141 -6.42 -13.33 0.72
N ILE A 142 -6.90 -12.28 1.39
CA ILE A 142 -8.23 -11.71 1.21
C ILE A 142 -8.17 -10.56 0.21
N THR A 143 -9.17 -10.46 -0.67
CA THR A 143 -9.31 -9.34 -1.60
C THR A 143 -10.61 -8.62 -1.30
N ILE A 144 -10.54 -7.32 -1.03
CA ILE A 144 -11.71 -6.45 -0.87
C ILE A 144 -11.65 -5.45 -2.03
N THR A 145 -12.62 -5.50 -2.94
CA THR A 145 -12.57 -4.67 -4.13
C THR A 145 -13.88 -4.02 -4.54
N GLY A 146 -13.78 -2.77 -5.00
CA GLY A 146 -14.88 -2.04 -5.63
C GLY A 146 -15.95 -1.49 -4.68
N PHE A 147 -15.78 -1.59 -3.36
CA PHE A 147 -16.78 -1.11 -2.40
C PHE A 147 -16.78 0.42 -2.23
N VAL A 148 -17.91 0.94 -1.76
CA VAL A 148 -17.95 2.23 -1.07
C VAL A 148 -18.03 1.95 0.44
N ILE A 149 -17.19 2.59 1.25
CA ILE A 149 -17.13 2.41 2.70
C ILE A 149 -17.17 3.80 3.36
N THR A 150 -18.16 4.05 4.22
CA THR A 150 -18.36 5.38 4.83
C THR A 150 -18.94 5.37 6.23
N ASP A 151 -18.62 6.42 6.98
CA ASP A 151 -19.22 6.76 8.28
C ASP A 151 -18.92 5.78 9.43
N TYR A 152 -17.91 4.93 9.29
CA TYR A 152 -17.40 4.06 10.37
C TYR A 152 -16.41 4.80 11.27
N ASP A 153 -15.96 4.17 12.35
CA ASP A 153 -14.76 4.64 13.05
C ASP A 153 -13.52 4.42 12.16
N ILE A 154 -13.33 3.18 11.72
CA ILE A 154 -12.28 2.80 10.76
C ILE A 154 -12.90 2.17 9.52
N GLY A 155 -12.41 2.51 8.33
CA GLY A 155 -12.88 1.88 7.08
C GLY A 155 -12.51 0.40 7.01
N ILE A 156 -11.22 0.09 6.80
CA ILE A 156 -10.71 -1.29 6.73
C ILE A 156 -9.53 -1.46 7.68
N THR A 157 -9.54 -2.53 8.46
CA THR A 157 -8.46 -2.88 9.39
C THR A 157 -7.84 -4.24 9.06
N LEU A 158 -6.50 -4.26 8.95
CA LEU A 158 -5.66 -5.46 8.91
C LEU A 158 -4.82 -5.50 10.20
N THR A 159 -4.95 -6.57 10.98
CA THR A 159 -4.26 -6.69 12.27
C THR A 159 -3.86 -8.11 12.64
N GLY A 160 -2.98 -8.27 13.62
CA GLY A 160 -2.59 -9.56 14.20
C GLY A 160 -1.87 -10.46 13.21
N GLY A 161 -0.98 -9.89 12.39
CA GLY A 161 -0.30 -10.60 11.30
C GLY A 161 -1.23 -10.98 10.16
N SER A 162 -2.03 -10.03 9.66
CA SER A 162 -2.86 -10.25 8.47
C SER A 162 -2.06 -9.90 7.23
N ASP A 163 -1.64 -10.92 6.48
CA ASP A 163 -0.64 -10.76 5.42
C ASP A 163 -1.19 -11.02 4.02
N TYR A 164 -0.52 -10.49 2.99
CA TYR A 164 -0.86 -10.75 1.57
C TYR A 164 -2.30 -10.38 1.19
N ASN A 165 -2.93 -9.45 1.90
CA ASN A 165 -4.27 -8.95 1.60
C ASN A 165 -4.22 -7.83 0.55
N VAL A 166 -5.33 -7.66 -0.18
CA VAL A 166 -5.46 -6.66 -1.23
C VAL A 166 -6.73 -5.86 -1.02
N ILE A 167 -6.57 -4.54 -0.94
CA ILE A 167 -7.64 -3.55 -0.99
C ILE A 167 -7.48 -2.84 -2.34
N ASP A 168 -8.51 -2.93 -3.20
CA ASP A 168 -8.41 -2.42 -4.57
C ASP A 168 -9.68 -1.71 -5.05
N SER A 169 -9.51 -0.58 -5.76
CA SER A 169 -10.60 0.11 -6.47
C SER A 169 -11.78 0.56 -5.59
N CYS A 170 -11.57 0.67 -4.28
CA CYS A 170 -12.56 1.09 -3.30
C CYS A 170 -12.67 2.63 -3.24
N LYS A 171 -13.79 3.10 -2.70
CA LYS A 171 -14.00 4.49 -2.28
C LYS A 171 -14.23 4.49 -0.78
N ILE A 172 -13.26 4.95 0.00
CA ILE A 172 -13.26 4.87 1.47
C ILE A 172 -13.22 6.29 2.02
N TYR A 173 -14.27 6.70 2.72
CA TYR A 173 -14.35 8.10 3.14
C TYR A 173 -15.17 8.36 4.40
N ASN A 174 -15.03 9.54 4.99
CA ASN A 174 -15.80 10.00 6.16
C ASN A 174 -15.77 9.05 7.38
N ASN A 175 -14.75 8.19 7.49
CA ASN A 175 -14.53 7.40 8.69
C ASN A 175 -13.82 8.25 9.75
N GLU A 176 -14.17 8.10 11.02
CA GLU A 176 -13.76 8.95 12.14
C GLU A 176 -12.23 9.02 12.27
N THR A 177 -11.57 7.86 12.41
CA THR A 177 -10.12 7.75 12.57
C THR A 177 -9.46 7.41 11.24
N HIS A 178 -9.14 6.15 10.97
CA HIS A 178 -8.36 5.76 9.79
C HIS A 178 -9.25 5.25 8.65
N GLN A 179 -8.90 5.59 7.42
CA GLN A 179 -9.61 5.02 6.27
C GLN A 179 -9.15 3.58 6.01
N VAL A 180 -7.84 3.36 5.97
CA VAL A 180 -7.20 2.04 5.96
C VAL A 180 -6.16 1.96 7.07
N ASN A 181 -6.26 0.94 7.92
CA ASN A 181 -5.37 0.72 9.06
C ASN A 181 -4.69 -0.65 8.95
N ILE A 182 -3.38 -0.65 8.68
CA ILE A 182 -2.52 -1.83 8.63
C ILE A 182 -1.63 -1.77 9.87
N TYR A 183 -1.83 -2.68 10.83
CA TYR A 183 -1.06 -2.64 12.06
C TYR A 183 -0.80 -4.00 12.69
N ASP A 184 0.07 -4.03 13.70
CA ASP A 184 0.35 -5.22 14.52
C ASP A 184 0.90 -6.41 13.70
N GLY A 185 2.02 -6.16 13.02
CA GLY A 185 2.77 -7.14 12.23
C GLY A 185 2.09 -7.58 10.94
N SER A 186 1.19 -6.78 10.38
CA SER A 186 0.45 -7.10 9.16
C SER A 186 1.24 -6.69 7.93
N ASP A 187 1.90 -7.65 7.31
CA ASP A 187 2.94 -7.44 6.31
C ASP A 187 2.48 -7.86 4.89
N TYR A 188 3.20 -7.43 3.85
CA TYR A 188 2.93 -7.86 2.47
C TYR A 188 1.53 -7.51 1.93
N ASN A 189 0.86 -6.52 2.52
CA ASN A 189 -0.46 -6.09 2.06
C ASN A 189 -0.36 -5.03 0.95
N THR A 190 -1.37 -4.98 0.09
CA THR A 190 -1.46 -4.00 -1.00
C THR A 190 -2.73 -3.16 -0.88
N VAL A 191 -2.58 -1.84 -0.90
CA VAL A 191 -3.66 -0.85 -1.03
C VAL A 191 -3.49 -0.16 -2.37
N ARG A 192 -4.45 -0.28 -3.28
CA ARG A 192 -4.23 0.22 -4.65
C ARG A 192 -5.47 0.73 -5.38
N ALA A 193 -5.24 1.73 -6.22
CA ALA A 193 -6.28 2.35 -7.05
C ALA A 193 -7.52 2.84 -6.27
N ASP A 194 -7.33 3.14 -4.98
CA ASP A 194 -8.39 3.56 -4.07
C ASP A 194 -8.57 5.08 -4.09
N SER A 195 -9.82 5.53 -3.89
CA SER A 195 -10.16 6.93 -3.62
C SER A 195 -10.45 7.07 -2.14
N ILE A 196 -9.52 7.67 -1.40
CA ILE A 196 -9.52 7.72 0.07
C ILE A 196 -9.62 9.17 0.52
N PHE A 197 -10.66 9.55 1.25
CA PHE A 197 -10.78 10.94 1.68
C PHE A 197 -11.56 11.14 2.98
N GLY A 198 -11.16 12.11 3.79
CA GLY A 198 -11.89 12.49 4.99
C GLY A 198 -12.98 13.52 4.68
N SER A 199 -13.55 14.09 5.74
CA SER A 199 -14.56 15.14 5.65
C SER A 199 -13.95 16.51 5.97
N ALA A 200 -13.97 17.43 5.00
CA ALA A 200 -13.49 18.81 5.15
C ALA A 200 -14.61 19.79 5.57
N LEU A 201 -15.51 19.41 6.48
CA LEU A 201 -16.67 20.26 6.81
C LEU A 201 -16.40 21.20 7.98
N GLY A 202 -16.46 22.50 7.69
CA GLY A 202 -16.14 23.62 8.57
C GLY A 202 -17.10 23.96 9.70
N GLU A 203 -16.56 24.74 10.63
CA GLU A 203 -17.12 25.44 11.80
C GLU A 203 -18.16 24.73 12.72
N SER A 204 -18.68 23.54 12.38
CA SER A 204 -19.71 22.83 13.17
C SER A 204 -19.43 21.36 13.49
N GLY A 205 -18.16 20.93 13.49
CA GLY A 205 -17.65 20.01 14.51
C GLY A 205 -17.85 18.51 14.32
N ASP A 206 -17.49 17.96 13.16
CA ASP A 206 -17.07 16.54 13.03
C ASP A 206 -16.01 16.47 11.92
N ARG A 207 -14.74 16.81 12.23
CA ARG A 207 -13.61 16.55 11.32
C ARG A 207 -13.37 15.03 11.36
N ARG A 208 -13.29 14.39 10.19
CA ARG A 208 -13.10 12.93 10.10
C ARG A 208 -11.95 12.54 9.17
N GLY A 209 -11.16 11.57 9.61
CA GLY A 209 -10.04 11.01 8.87
C GLY A 209 -8.70 11.46 9.43
N GLU A 210 -8.27 10.83 10.52
CA GLU A 210 -6.92 10.98 11.08
C GLU A 210 -5.85 10.52 10.08
N VAL A 211 -5.98 9.36 9.43
CA VAL A 211 -4.99 8.93 8.44
C VAL A 211 -5.67 8.25 7.25
N GLY A 212 -5.22 8.58 6.04
CA GLY A 212 -5.70 7.93 4.82
C GLY A 212 -5.30 6.47 4.78
N VAL A 213 -3.99 6.20 4.77
CA VAL A 213 -3.44 4.84 4.92
C VAL A 213 -2.40 4.84 6.03
N ARG A 214 -2.74 4.21 7.15
CA ARG A 214 -1.84 4.02 8.29
C ARG A 214 -1.16 2.66 8.21
N VAL A 215 0.18 2.64 8.26
CA VAL A 215 0.99 1.44 8.48
C VAL A 215 1.68 1.60 9.83
N TYR A 216 1.43 0.71 10.78
CA TYR A 216 1.95 0.83 12.14
C TYR A 216 2.49 -0.50 12.68
N ASN A 217 3.80 -0.57 12.99
CA ASN A 217 4.49 -1.81 13.35
C ASN A 217 4.22 -2.90 12.30
N SER A 218 4.42 -2.57 11.02
CA SER A 218 4.10 -3.43 9.89
C SER A 218 5.00 -3.09 8.70
N SER A 219 5.50 -4.12 8.02
CA SER A 219 6.56 -4.02 7.02
C SER A 219 6.15 -4.62 5.68
N TYR A 220 6.89 -4.30 4.63
CA TYR A 220 6.65 -4.85 3.28
C TYR A 220 5.25 -4.55 2.72
N ASN A 221 4.61 -3.45 3.08
CA ASN A 221 3.31 -3.06 2.52
C ASN A 221 3.47 -2.15 1.30
N LEU A 222 2.59 -2.30 0.31
CA LEU A 222 2.57 -1.53 -0.93
C LEU A 222 1.31 -0.65 -1.01
N ILE A 223 1.50 0.65 -1.13
CA ILE A 223 0.43 1.63 -1.35
C ILE A 223 0.66 2.27 -2.72
N GLU A 224 -0.21 1.99 -3.70
CA GLU A 224 -0.01 2.47 -5.07
C GLU A 224 -1.24 2.96 -5.83
N TYR A 225 -1.06 3.99 -6.67
CA TYR A 225 -2.12 4.56 -7.51
C TYR A 225 -3.35 5.07 -6.75
N CYS A 226 -3.22 5.33 -5.45
CA CYS A 226 -4.31 5.86 -4.64
C CYS A 226 -4.42 7.38 -4.80
N THR A 227 -5.64 7.91 -4.69
CA THR A 227 -5.89 9.34 -4.51
C THR A 227 -6.36 9.59 -3.08
N ILE A 228 -5.56 10.30 -2.29
CA ILE A 228 -5.74 10.48 -0.85
C ILE A 228 -5.84 11.96 -0.52
N TYR A 229 -6.90 12.39 0.15
CA TYR A 229 -7.09 13.81 0.42
C TYR A 229 -8.03 14.17 1.56
N ASN A 230 -7.94 15.40 2.06
CA ASN A 230 -8.85 15.93 3.09
C ASN A 230 -8.91 15.06 4.35
N MET A 231 -7.76 14.60 4.84
CA MET A 231 -7.66 13.83 6.10
C MET A 231 -7.76 14.78 7.29
N PHE A 232 -8.97 15.14 7.71
CA PHE A 232 -9.14 16.07 8.83
C PHE A 232 -9.51 15.29 10.09
N ASP A 233 -8.66 15.20 11.10
CA ASP A 233 -9.11 14.84 12.46
C ASP A 233 -9.60 16.11 13.21
N ASP A 234 -10.24 15.95 14.38
CA ASP A 234 -10.69 17.03 15.26
C ASP A 234 -9.58 18.04 15.61
N TYR A 235 -8.33 17.59 15.60
CA TYR A 235 -7.15 18.44 15.81
C TYR A 235 -6.51 18.96 14.51
N ALA A 236 -7.06 18.59 13.36
CA ALA A 236 -6.51 18.84 12.02
C ALA A 236 -5.07 18.35 11.84
N ASN A 237 -4.75 17.20 12.46
CA ASN A 237 -3.43 16.56 12.39
C ASN A 237 -3.44 15.34 11.46
N GLY A 238 -4.27 15.36 10.40
CA GLY A 238 -4.50 14.16 9.62
C GLY A 238 -3.55 14.01 8.42
N ASP A 239 -2.96 12.83 8.30
CA ASP A 239 -1.94 12.49 7.30
C ASP A 239 -2.52 11.73 6.11
N GLY A 240 -1.93 11.92 4.93
CA GLY A 240 -2.28 11.11 3.76
C GLY A 240 -1.87 9.64 3.93
N ILE A 241 -0.55 9.39 4.01
CA ILE A 241 0.03 8.06 4.25
C ILE A 241 1.01 8.15 5.40
N GLY A 242 0.88 7.25 6.38
CA GLY A 242 1.78 7.19 7.53
C GLY A 242 2.53 5.86 7.63
N PHE A 243 3.86 5.91 7.65
CA PHE A 243 4.73 4.78 7.98
C PHE A 243 5.25 4.96 9.41
N PHE A 244 4.53 4.38 10.37
CA PHE A 244 4.71 4.68 11.78
C PHE A 244 5.29 3.49 12.55
N GLN A 245 6.17 3.78 13.52
CA GLN A 245 6.65 2.84 14.55
C GLN A 245 7.08 1.45 14.03
N ASP A 246 8.38 1.17 13.89
CA ASP A 246 8.89 -0.14 13.44
C ASP A 246 8.29 -0.63 12.09
N SER A 247 7.98 0.31 11.17
CA SER A 247 7.36 -0.01 9.87
C SER A 247 8.35 0.13 8.72
N ASP A 248 9.07 -0.94 8.39
CA ASP A 248 10.16 -0.93 7.40
C ASP A 248 9.80 -1.55 6.05
N TYR A 249 10.61 -1.30 5.03
CA TYR A 249 10.48 -1.92 3.70
C TYR A 249 9.12 -1.69 3.01
N ASN A 250 8.38 -0.66 3.43
CA ASN A 250 7.12 -0.25 2.82
C ASN A 250 7.37 0.64 1.60
N ILE A 251 6.43 0.59 0.64
CA ILE A 251 6.52 1.33 -0.61
C ILE A 251 5.25 2.15 -0.80
N ALA A 252 5.38 3.47 -0.93
CA ALA A 252 4.34 4.36 -1.42
C ALA A 252 4.73 4.84 -2.83
N ARG A 253 3.97 4.45 -3.85
CA ARG A 253 4.27 4.81 -5.24
C ARG A 253 3.10 5.25 -6.10
N TYR A 254 3.32 6.20 -7.00
CA TYR A 254 2.29 6.68 -7.94
C TYR A 254 1.00 7.19 -7.28
N ASN A 255 1.06 7.60 -6.01
CA ASN A 255 -0.10 8.13 -5.30
C ASN A 255 -0.27 9.63 -5.61
N THR A 256 -1.50 10.10 -5.58
CA THR A 256 -1.83 11.53 -5.56
C THR A 256 -2.34 11.89 -4.18
N ILE A 257 -1.60 12.74 -3.45
CA ILE A 257 -1.92 13.10 -2.05
C ILE A 257 -2.09 14.61 -1.96
N HIS A 258 -3.22 15.09 -1.44
CA HIS A 258 -3.45 16.52 -1.41
C HIS A 258 -4.43 17.03 -0.36
N HIS A 259 -4.30 18.29 0.03
CA HIS A 259 -5.23 18.94 0.98
C HIS A 259 -5.38 18.14 2.28
N CYS A 260 -4.33 17.41 2.68
CA CYS A 260 -4.22 16.90 4.03
C CYS A 260 -3.68 18.04 4.94
N PRO A 261 -4.25 18.22 6.13
CA PRO A 261 -3.92 19.29 7.04
C PRO A 261 -2.60 19.08 7.79
N ASP A 262 -2.18 17.84 8.06
CA ASP A 262 -0.80 17.56 8.50
C ASP A 262 0.01 17.05 7.30
N ASP A 263 0.66 15.90 7.31
CA ASP A 263 1.60 15.51 6.27
C ASP A 263 0.93 14.79 5.09
N GLY A 264 1.56 14.88 3.91
CA GLY A 264 1.13 14.11 2.75
C GLY A 264 1.55 12.66 2.89
N LEU A 265 2.86 12.46 3.04
CA LEU A 265 3.45 11.19 3.43
C LEU A 265 4.38 11.46 4.61
N ASP A 266 4.12 10.78 5.73
CA ASP A 266 4.91 10.87 6.95
C ASP A 266 5.55 9.55 7.34
N GLY A 267 6.74 9.65 7.91
CA GLY A 267 7.37 8.59 8.68
C GLY A 267 7.63 9.09 10.10
N TRP A 268 7.04 8.44 11.10
CA TRP A 268 7.12 8.88 12.51
C TRP A 268 7.27 7.72 13.51
N SER A 269 8.03 7.95 14.59
CA SER A 269 8.28 6.98 15.66
C SER A 269 8.43 7.64 17.04
N THR A 270 8.06 6.91 18.11
CA THR A 270 8.06 7.47 19.49
C THR A 270 9.29 7.15 20.34
N GLU A 271 9.76 5.91 20.54
CA GLU A 271 10.90 5.64 21.46
C GLU A 271 11.70 4.34 21.24
N SER A 272 13.03 4.44 21.44
CA SER A 272 14.05 3.46 21.95
C SER A 272 14.18 2.03 21.36
N SER A 273 13.27 1.61 20.51
CA SER A 273 13.38 0.41 19.68
C SER A 273 14.28 0.78 18.50
N GLY A 274 15.38 0.07 18.31
CA GLY A 274 16.44 0.45 17.37
C GLY A 274 16.08 0.33 15.88
N ASN A 275 14.81 0.55 15.50
CA ASN A 275 14.37 0.55 14.11
C ASN A 275 13.09 1.39 13.92
N ASN A 276 13.15 2.47 13.14
CA ASN A 276 12.15 3.53 13.16
C ASN A 276 11.40 3.74 11.82
N GLY A 277 11.22 2.70 11.01
CA GLY A 277 10.68 2.87 9.66
C GLY A 277 11.78 3.13 8.64
N SER A 278 12.82 2.32 8.72
CA SER A 278 13.97 2.30 7.81
C SER A 278 13.62 1.59 6.51
N TYR A 279 14.45 1.75 5.47
CA TYR A 279 14.33 1.04 4.19
C TYR A 279 13.01 1.28 3.43
N ASN A 280 12.23 2.30 3.78
CA ASN A 280 11.01 2.63 3.07
C ASN A 280 11.30 3.37 1.74
N LEU A 281 10.38 3.27 0.78
CA LEU A 281 10.45 3.94 -0.52
C LEU A 281 9.23 4.83 -0.75
N ALA A 282 9.47 6.11 -1.03
CA ALA A 282 8.49 7.00 -1.63
C ALA A 282 8.92 7.33 -3.06
N GLU A 283 8.16 6.85 -4.06
CA GLU A 283 8.48 7.14 -5.47
C GLU A 283 7.32 7.56 -6.36
N TYR A 284 7.56 8.43 -7.33
CA TYR A 284 6.56 8.86 -8.31
C TYR A 284 5.25 9.39 -7.70
N ASN A 285 5.26 9.81 -6.43
CA ASN A 285 4.08 10.40 -5.80
C ASN A 285 3.92 11.84 -6.24
N TYR A 286 2.67 12.27 -6.38
CA TYR A 286 2.29 13.64 -6.62
C TYR A 286 1.62 14.22 -5.38
N VAL A 287 2.33 15.06 -4.66
CA VAL A 287 1.90 15.59 -3.36
C VAL A 287 1.73 17.10 -3.43
N TYR A 288 0.57 17.62 -3.06
CA TYR A 288 0.34 19.05 -3.15
C TYR A 288 -0.67 19.64 -2.18
N LYS A 289 -0.52 20.93 -1.87
CA LYS A 289 -1.43 21.64 -0.97
C LYS A 289 -1.61 20.95 0.38
N ILE A 290 -0.48 20.51 0.94
CA ILE A 290 -0.43 19.93 2.26
C ILE A 290 -0.29 21.03 3.32
N GLY A 291 -0.82 20.84 4.52
CA GLY A 291 -0.83 21.86 5.58
C GLY A 291 -1.96 22.88 5.44
N TYR A 292 -2.94 22.64 4.56
CA TYR A 292 -4.05 23.57 4.29
C TYR A 292 -5.33 23.15 5.02
N ASP A 293 -5.90 24.08 5.77
CA ASP A 293 -7.32 24.09 6.14
C ASP A 293 -8.02 25.19 5.32
N GLU A 294 -9.15 24.86 4.69
CA GLU A 294 -9.95 25.86 3.97
C GLU A 294 -10.72 26.78 4.93
N ASP A 295 -10.95 26.33 6.16
CA ASP A 295 -11.79 26.98 7.17
C ASP A 295 -11.01 27.70 8.27
N ASP A 296 -9.80 27.22 8.63
CA ASP A 296 -8.92 27.89 9.59
C ASP A 296 -7.72 28.54 8.89
N ALA A 297 -7.56 29.86 9.06
CA ALA A 297 -6.44 30.63 8.54
C ALA A 297 -5.10 30.35 9.25
N GLU A 298 -5.02 29.26 10.01
CA GLU A 298 -3.83 28.85 10.75
C GLU A 298 -3.02 27.84 9.92
N ASN A 299 -1.71 28.05 9.87
CA ASN A 299 -0.77 27.11 9.27
C ASN A 299 -0.74 25.86 10.15
N LEU A 300 -1.26 24.74 9.64
CA LEU A 300 -1.38 23.49 10.40
C LEU A 300 -0.08 22.69 10.50
N GLY A 301 1.00 23.15 9.87
CA GLY A 301 2.33 22.57 10.09
C GLY A 301 2.73 21.46 9.11
N GLY A 302 1.79 20.98 8.29
CA GLY A 302 1.95 19.83 7.39
C GLY A 302 3.00 19.93 6.28
N ASN A 303 3.86 18.91 6.20
CA ASN A 303 4.91 18.69 5.22
C ASN A 303 4.42 17.83 4.04
N GLY A 304 4.95 18.06 2.84
CA GLY A 304 4.60 17.27 1.67
C GLY A 304 4.98 15.80 1.79
N VAL A 305 6.26 15.51 1.66
CA VAL A 305 6.82 14.15 1.85
C VAL A 305 7.95 14.29 2.83
N GLY A 306 7.73 13.84 4.06
CA GLY A 306 8.67 14.04 5.15
C GLY A 306 8.90 12.77 5.93
N MET A 307 9.99 12.77 6.69
CA MET A 307 10.12 11.92 7.86
C MET A 307 10.38 12.82 9.06
N LYS A 308 9.61 12.61 10.12
CA LYS A 308 9.77 13.25 11.43
C LYS A 308 10.06 12.15 12.44
N THR A 309 11.31 11.70 12.54
CA THR A 309 11.65 10.60 13.46
C THR A 309 12.45 11.12 14.63
N ASN A 310 12.19 10.66 15.85
CA ASN A 310 12.99 11.10 17.01
C ASN A 310 14.30 10.31 17.19
N TYR A 311 14.61 9.35 16.29
CA TYR A 311 15.85 8.55 16.26
C TYR A 311 16.13 8.00 14.85
N GLU A 312 17.38 7.58 14.58
CA GLU A 312 17.90 7.01 13.32
C GLU A 312 16.87 6.22 12.47
N THR A 313 16.45 6.81 11.32
CA THR A 313 15.89 6.06 10.18
C THR A 313 16.93 5.97 9.09
N ASP A 314 17.23 4.74 8.69
CA ASP A 314 18.26 4.48 7.70
C ASP A 314 17.66 4.06 6.36
N ASN A 315 18.31 4.44 5.27
CA ASN A 315 18.02 3.95 3.92
C ASN A 315 16.58 4.22 3.45
N PHE A 316 15.92 5.27 3.95
CA PHE A 316 14.73 5.77 3.29
C PHE A 316 15.12 6.36 1.93
N ILE A 317 14.41 5.95 0.88
CA ILE A 317 14.61 6.47 -0.47
C ILE A 317 13.41 7.32 -0.89
N MET A 318 13.66 8.60 -1.17
CA MET A 318 12.67 9.49 -1.81
C MET A 318 13.13 9.79 -3.23
N ARG A 319 12.37 9.34 -4.24
CA ARG A 319 12.76 9.57 -5.63
C ARG A 319 11.62 9.85 -6.58
N TYR A 320 11.87 10.66 -7.61
CA TYR A 320 10.86 10.95 -8.65
C TYR A 320 9.54 11.54 -8.12
N ASN A 321 9.50 12.04 -6.89
CA ASN A 321 8.30 12.66 -6.34
C ASN A 321 8.16 14.09 -6.84
N ARG A 322 6.92 14.54 -7.01
CA ARG A 322 6.57 15.92 -7.34
C ARG A 322 5.82 16.51 -6.16
N VAL A 323 6.41 17.50 -5.50
CA VAL A 323 5.88 18.05 -4.23
C VAL A 323 5.73 19.56 -4.30
N ARG A 324 4.51 20.07 -4.09
CA ARG A 324 4.27 21.51 -4.31
C ARG A 324 3.22 22.14 -3.42
N GLN A 325 3.34 23.46 -3.27
CA GLN A 325 2.36 24.26 -2.54
C GLN A 325 2.05 23.68 -1.16
N CYS A 326 3.00 23.06 -0.47
CA CYS A 326 2.81 22.67 0.93
C CYS A 326 3.06 23.88 1.82
N VAL A 327 2.30 24.04 2.89
CA VAL A 327 2.35 25.25 3.72
C VAL A 327 3.70 25.38 4.43
N THR A 328 4.23 24.28 4.99
CA THR A 328 5.54 24.27 5.65
C THR A 328 6.63 23.75 4.72
N LYS A 329 6.80 22.44 4.57
CA LYS A 329 7.95 21.84 3.89
C LYS A 329 7.49 21.02 2.69
N GLY A 330 8.29 21.04 1.63
CA GLY A 330 8.10 20.17 0.46
C GLY A 330 8.58 18.78 0.80
N ILE A 331 9.89 18.57 0.73
CA ILE A 331 10.53 17.34 1.20
C ILE A 331 11.32 17.62 2.47
N SER A 332 11.17 16.76 3.49
CA SER A 332 11.94 16.90 4.72
C SER A 332 12.56 15.60 5.23
N ASP A 333 13.69 15.77 5.90
CA ASP A 333 14.38 14.78 6.70
C ASP A 333 14.64 15.43 8.05
N GLU A 334 13.94 15.00 9.10
CA GLU A 334 13.96 15.66 10.40
C GLU A 334 14.27 14.67 11.51
N ASP A 335 15.35 14.98 12.23
CA ASP A 335 15.82 14.24 13.41
C ASP A 335 16.14 12.76 13.09
N SER A 336 16.46 12.51 11.83
CA SER A 336 16.90 11.22 11.34
C SER A 336 18.41 11.24 11.16
N ASP A 337 19.11 10.76 12.19
CA ASP A 337 20.58 10.66 12.19
C ASP A 337 21.11 9.58 11.20
N GLY A 338 20.27 9.08 10.28
CA GLY A 338 20.55 7.94 9.40
C GLY A 338 20.98 8.26 7.96
N ASP A 339 21.45 7.25 7.23
CA ASP A 339 21.96 7.34 5.86
C ASP A 339 20.80 7.25 4.82
N ASN A 340 20.01 8.31 4.68
CA ASN A 340 18.89 8.41 3.72
C ASN A 340 19.33 8.88 2.32
N THR A 341 18.52 8.63 1.28
CA THR A 341 18.90 8.92 -0.11
C THR A 341 17.76 9.56 -0.90
N PHE A 342 17.91 10.83 -1.30
CA PHE A 342 16.89 11.55 -2.08
C PHE A 342 17.41 11.97 -3.44
N TYR A 343 16.73 11.57 -4.51
CA TYR A 343 17.16 11.91 -5.86
C TYR A 343 16.04 12.02 -6.90
N HIS A 344 16.25 12.84 -7.93
CA HIS A 344 15.26 13.05 -9.02
C HIS A 344 13.88 13.55 -8.56
N ASN A 345 13.76 14.14 -7.37
CA ASN A 345 12.51 14.77 -6.94
C ASN A 345 12.40 16.19 -7.50
N VAL A 346 11.17 16.68 -7.63
CA VAL A 346 10.84 18.05 -8.03
C VAL A 346 10.03 18.71 -6.91
N THR A 347 10.55 19.78 -6.33
CA THR A 347 9.85 20.58 -5.32
C THR A 347 9.54 21.99 -5.81
N TRP A 348 8.31 22.46 -5.57
CA TRP A 348 7.81 23.70 -6.14
C TRP A 348 6.93 24.53 -5.18
N ASN A 349 7.36 25.77 -4.89
CA ASN A 349 6.54 26.78 -4.18
C ASN A 349 5.92 26.26 -2.88
N ASN A 350 6.68 25.45 -2.14
CA ASN A 350 6.38 25.10 -0.77
C ASN A 350 6.83 26.24 0.17
N GLY A 351 6.40 26.23 1.43
CA GLY A 351 6.92 27.15 2.45
C GLY A 351 8.45 27.13 2.49
N ASN A 352 9.02 25.92 2.55
CA ASN A 352 10.40 25.53 2.31
C ASN A 352 10.37 24.35 1.34
N ASN A 353 11.14 24.38 0.25
CA ASN A 353 11.18 23.24 -0.67
C ASN A 353 11.88 22.01 -0.08
N TRP A 354 12.89 22.25 0.75
CA TRP A 354 13.71 21.22 1.40
C TRP A 354 14.02 21.64 2.82
N GLU A 355 13.92 20.70 3.75
CA GLU A 355 14.38 20.88 5.12
C GLU A 355 15.11 19.61 5.58
N ILE A 356 16.35 19.79 6.05
CA ILE A 356 17.19 18.69 6.54
C ILE A 356 17.57 19.07 7.98
N GLY A 357 17.32 18.17 8.93
CA GLY A 357 17.54 18.38 10.35
C GLY A 357 19.01 18.53 10.71
N ALA A 358 19.26 19.01 11.92
CA ALA A 358 20.60 19.35 12.38
C ALA A 358 21.34 18.11 12.91
N GLY A 359 22.01 17.38 12.03
CA GLY A 359 22.70 16.12 12.36
C GLY A 359 22.63 15.15 11.20
N ASP A 360 21.46 15.20 10.55
CA ASP A 360 21.05 14.45 9.37
C ASP A 360 21.95 14.76 8.17
N ASN A 361 22.15 13.75 7.33
CA ASN A 361 23.11 13.84 6.24
C ASN A 361 22.75 12.97 5.02
N PRO A 362 21.54 13.11 4.46
CA PRO A 362 21.10 12.30 3.34
C PRO A 362 21.92 12.58 2.08
N ASP A 363 22.00 11.58 1.21
CA ASP A 363 22.53 11.77 -0.14
C ASP A 363 21.50 12.46 -1.02
N LEU A 364 21.83 13.70 -1.39
CA LEU A 364 21.00 14.52 -2.27
C LEU A 364 21.61 14.55 -3.67
N LEU A 365 20.91 14.01 -4.67
CA LEU A 365 21.42 13.94 -6.05
C LEU A 365 20.34 14.25 -7.10
N ASN A 366 20.66 15.10 -8.08
CA ASN A 366 19.80 15.39 -9.23
C ASN A 366 18.35 15.80 -8.87
N ASN A 367 18.12 16.39 -7.70
CA ASN A 367 16.83 16.96 -7.32
C ASN A 367 16.65 18.36 -7.92
N VAL A 368 15.41 18.73 -8.22
CA VAL A 368 15.02 20.03 -8.75
C VAL A 368 14.24 20.79 -7.69
N SER A 369 14.66 22.01 -7.38
CA SER A 369 14.01 22.88 -6.38
C SER A 369 13.73 24.25 -6.96
N CYS A 370 12.47 24.64 -7.00
CA CYS A 370 12.07 25.87 -7.68
C CYS A 370 11.02 26.68 -6.90
N GLY A 371 11.01 28.00 -7.09
CA GLY A 371 10.08 28.91 -6.40
C GLY A 371 10.76 29.88 -5.42
N VAL A 372 9.96 30.60 -4.62
CA VAL A 372 10.38 31.83 -3.92
C VAL A 372 11.14 31.57 -2.62
N ASN A 373 11.04 30.37 -2.03
CA ASN A 373 11.63 30.04 -0.74
C ASN A 373 12.60 28.84 -0.84
N ASN A 374 13.77 29.09 -1.44
CA ASN A 374 14.92 28.17 -1.44
C ASN A 374 15.87 28.41 -0.24
N SER A 375 15.42 29.09 0.83
CA SER A 375 16.29 29.55 1.91
C SER A 375 16.40 28.58 3.10
N SER A 376 17.57 27.92 3.17
CA SER A 376 18.36 27.65 4.38
C SER A 376 17.76 26.81 5.52
N GLY A 377 17.26 25.60 5.22
CA GLY A 377 17.41 24.48 6.16
C GLY A 377 18.89 24.07 6.25
N TYR A 378 19.33 23.53 7.38
CA TYR A 378 20.72 23.11 7.60
C TYR A 378 21.11 22.04 6.58
N PHE A 379 21.92 22.38 5.57
CA PHE A 379 22.42 21.35 4.65
C PHE A 379 23.54 20.59 5.35
N GLY A 380 23.30 19.33 5.70
CA GLY A 380 24.31 18.38 6.17
C GLY A 380 25.55 18.38 5.27
N THR A 381 26.72 18.07 5.85
CA THR A 381 28.04 18.31 5.23
C THR A 381 28.55 17.17 4.32
N LYS A 382 27.78 16.10 4.06
CA LYS A 382 28.04 15.13 2.98
C LYS A 382 26.99 15.28 1.88
N GLY A 383 27.36 15.96 0.80
CA GLY A 383 26.60 15.91 -0.45
C GLY A 383 26.40 17.29 -1.06
N ASN A 384 26.48 17.35 -2.39
CA ASN A 384 26.04 18.52 -3.13
C ASN A 384 24.55 18.38 -3.37
N VAL A 385 23.70 19.16 -2.70
CA VAL A 385 22.48 19.61 -3.37
C VAL A 385 22.97 20.34 -4.60
N ASN A 386 22.89 19.71 -5.78
CA ASN A 386 23.14 20.39 -7.04
C ASN A 386 22.03 21.43 -7.19
N GLN A 387 22.26 22.60 -6.59
CA GLN A 387 21.45 23.79 -6.74
C GLN A 387 21.63 24.28 -8.18
N THR A 388 20.96 23.64 -9.13
CA THR A 388 20.53 24.39 -10.29
C THR A 388 19.37 25.24 -9.79
N ASN A 389 19.68 26.49 -9.42
CA ASN A 389 18.74 27.56 -9.12
C ASN A 389 17.85 27.83 -10.36
N LEU A 390 17.01 26.88 -10.74
CA LEU A 390 16.14 27.00 -11.90
C LEU A 390 14.84 27.65 -11.44
N THR A 391 14.50 28.73 -12.10
CA THR A 391 13.19 29.39 -12.05
C THR A 391 12.13 28.52 -12.73
N THR A 392 10.87 28.91 -12.57
CA THR A 392 9.71 28.25 -13.23
C THR A 392 9.86 28.18 -14.74
N ALA A 393 10.49 29.22 -15.31
CA ALA A 393 10.70 29.38 -16.74
C ALA A 393 11.91 28.59 -17.25
N GLU A 394 12.80 28.15 -16.37
CA GLU A 394 14.00 27.38 -16.73
C GLU A 394 13.77 25.87 -16.62
N ALA A 395 12.77 25.44 -15.86
CA ALA A 395 12.35 24.04 -15.75
C ALA A 395 11.30 23.61 -16.78
N TYR A 396 10.68 24.56 -17.49
CA TYR A 396 9.72 24.31 -18.59
C TYR A 396 8.60 23.35 -18.15
N PHE A 397 7.83 23.70 -17.12
CA PHE A 397 6.70 22.87 -16.71
C PHE A 397 5.52 22.97 -17.68
N VAL A 398 4.78 21.87 -17.88
CA VAL A 398 3.62 21.78 -18.78
C VAL A 398 2.57 22.84 -18.45
N ASP A 399 2.24 23.02 -17.17
CA ASP A 399 1.49 24.18 -16.69
C ASP A 399 1.77 24.51 -15.20
N THR A 400 1.07 25.51 -14.65
CA THR A 400 1.25 25.98 -13.26
C THR A 400 0.48 25.18 -12.20
N THR A 401 -0.20 24.12 -12.61
CA THR A 401 -1.06 23.24 -11.78
C THR A 401 -0.61 21.79 -11.79
N ASP A 402 0.15 21.37 -12.80
CA ASP A 402 0.78 20.06 -12.93
C ASP A 402 2.23 20.27 -13.39
N PHE A 403 3.14 20.24 -12.42
CA PHE A 403 4.57 20.55 -12.59
C PHE A 403 5.32 19.34 -13.18
N GLU A 404 4.73 18.72 -14.18
CA GLU A 404 5.40 17.82 -15.10
C GLU A 404 6.33 18.61 -16.02
N LEU A 405 7.54 18.09 -16.28
CA LEU A 405 8.45 18.70 -17.24
C LEU A 405 7.85 18.60 -18.64
N ALA A 406 7.80 19.71 -19.38
CA ALA A 406 7.44 19.70 -20.79
C ALA A 406 8.49 18.93 -21.60
N ASP A 407 8.08 18.38 -22.75
CA ASP A 407 8.90 17.55 -23.63
C ASP A 407 10.22 18.21 -24.07
N ASP A 408 10.30 19.54 -24.08
CA ASP A 408 11.48 20.33 -24.45
C ASP A 408 12.23 20.89 -23.23
N SER A 409 11.90 20.42 -22.02
CA SER A 409 12.55 20.85 -20.80
C SER A 409 14.04 20.48 -20.80
N PRO A 410 14.93 21.43 -20.47
CA PRO A 410 16.36 21.17 -20.37
C PRO A 410 16.72 20.28 -19.17
N LEU A 411 15.75 19.90 -18.35
CA LEU A 411 15.90 18.99 -17.22
C LEU A 411 15.73 17.52 -17.60
N ILE A 412 15.14 17.23 -18.77
CA ILE A 412 15.06 15.86 -19.30
C ILE A 412 16.49 15.37 -19.61
N ASP A 413 16.83 14.19 -19.09
CA ASP A 413 18.16 13.55 -19.23
C ASP A 413 19.35 14.39 -18.70
N ALA A 414 19.08 15.40 -17.86
CA ALA A 414 20.13 16.28 -17.32
C ALA A 414 20.80 15.76 -16.03
N GLY A 415 20.32 14.63 -15.50
CA GLY A 415 20.86 14.01 -14.29
C GLY A 415 22.29 13.50 -14.46
N ASN A 416 23.11 13.63 -13.42
CA ASN A 416 24.40 12.93 -13.36
C ASN A 416 24.17 11.44 -13.12
N PHE A 417 25.13 10.59 -13.49
CA PHE A 417 25.13 9.19 -13.08
C PHE A 417 25.03 9.06 -11.56
N LEU A 418 24.17 8.15 -11.08
CA LEU A 418 23.93 7.93 -9.64
C LEU A 418 25.15 7.35 -8.93
N THR A 419 25.90 6.50 -9.62
CA THR A 419 27.08 5.81 -9.08
C THR A 419 28.00 5.40 -10.23
N ALA A 420 29.23 4.99 -9.92
CA ALA A 420 30.18 4.50 -10.91
C ALA A 420 30.54 3.04 -10.65
N CYS A 421 30.95 2.35 -11.73
CA CYS A 421 31.45 0.99 -11.64
C CYS A 421 32.90 1.03 -11.14
N ASN A 422 33.20 0.34 -10.04
CA ASN A 422 34.54 0.31 -9.44
C ASN A 422 34.94 -1.12 -9.12
N GLY A 423 35.67 -1.74 -10.03
CA GLY A 423 36.11 -3.14 -9.91
C GLY A 423 35.98 -3.92 -11.20
N GLY A 424 36.16 -5.24 -11.12
CA GLY A 424 35.91 -6.16 -12.23
C GLY A 424 34.45 -6.59 -12.27
N SER A 425 33.83 -6.57 -13.44
CA SER A 425 32.53 -7.21 -13.67
C SER A 425 32.71 -8.70 -13.98
N THR A 426 31.83 -9.57 -13.48
CA THR A 426 31.80 -10.98 -13.91
C THR A 426 30.39 -11.37 -14.34
N GLY A 427 30.21 -11.72 -15.61
CA GLY A 427 28.92 -12.20 -16.14
C GLY A 427 27.76 -11.27 -15.82
N THR A 428 26.97 -11.66 -14.80
CA THR A 428 25.76 -10.98 -14.32
C THR A 428 25.97 -10.13 -13.06
N SER A 429 27.21 -9.86 -12.65
CA SER A 429 27.53 -9.07 -11.46
C SER A 429 28.48 -7.91 -11.80
N ILE A 430 28.15 -6.73 -11.29
CA ILE A 430 28.94 -5.50 -11.40
C ILE A 430 29.16 -4.91 -10.01
N THR A 431 30.36 -4.41 -9.74
CA THR A 431 30.68 -3.72 -8.48
C THR A 431 30.51 -2.22 -8.69
N LEU A 432 29.72 -1.60 -7.82
CA LEU A 432 29.42 -0.17 -7.83
C LEU A 432 30.12 0.50 -6.64
N ASP A 433 30.48 1.78 -6.79
CA ASP A 433 30.97 2.61 -5.68
C ASP A 433 29.95 2.68 -4.54
N SER A 434 28.66 2.74 -4.91
CA SER A 434 27.54 2.59 -3.98
C SER A 434 26.31 2.03 -4.69
N ALA A 435 25.63 1.09 -4.06
CA ALA A 435 24.40 0.46 -4.55
C ALA A 435 23.12 1.02 -3.91
N LYS A 436 23.23 1.93 -2.93
CA LYS A 436 22.10 2.46 -2.13
C LYS A 436 21.02 3.19 -2.94
N TYR A 437 21.34 3.58 -4.17
CA TYR A 437 20.38 4.23 -5.07
C TYR A 437 19.39 3.25 -5.69
N PHE A 438 19.64 1.94 -5.61
CA PHE A 438 18.85 0.92 -6.28
C PHE A 438 18.21 -0.03 -5.30
N ILE A 439 16.99 -0.45 -5.60
CA ILE A 439 16.29 -1.49 -4.85
C ILE A 439 15.90 -2.65 -5.76
N ASP A 440 15.78 -3.84 -5.16
CA ASP A 440 15.24 -5.03 -5.80
C ASP A 440 13.70 -5.06 -5.78
N GLY A 441 13.08 -4.04 -5.18
CA GLY A 441 11.64 -3.89 -5.04
C GLY A 441 11.05 -4.61 -3.81
N TYR A 442 11.91 -5.16 -2.93
CA TYR A 442 11.53 -5.89 -1.71
C TYR A 442 10.57 -7.06 -1.93
N GLY A 443 10.51 -7.58 -3.16
CA GLY A 443 9.53 -8.58 -3.57
C GLY A 443 8.10 -8.04 -3.79
N LEU A 444 7.87 -6.74 -3.59
CA LEU A 444 6.57 -6.08 -3.76
C LEU A 444 6.38 -5.52 -5.17
N ILE A 445 7.46 -5.01 -5.76
CA ILE A 445 7.48 -4.45 -7.10
C ILE A 445 8.64 -5.06 -7.90
N THR A 446 8.64 -4.84 -9.21
CA THR A 446 9.84 -5.15 -10.01
C THR A 446 10.98 -4.24 -9.58
N GLY A 447 12.15 -4.82 -9.33
CA GLY A 447 13.36 -4.07 -9.01
C GLY A 447 13.84 -3.15 -10.12
N ASP A 448 14.75 -2.25 -9.78
CA ASP A 448 15.19 -1.18 -10.67
C ASP A 448 15.84 -1.69 -11.95
N GLN A 449 15.46 -1.07 -13.07
CA GLN A 449 16.22 -1.20 -14.31
C GLN A 449 17.38 -0.22 -14.30
N ILE A 450 18.60 -0.75 -14.44
CA ILE A 450 19.83 0.05 -14.40
C ILE A 450 20.38 0.20 -15.81
N GLN A 451 20.62 1.44 -16.22
CA GLN A 451 21.37 1.75 -17.43
C GLN A 451 22.86 1.93 -17.10
N ILE A 452 23.71 1.24 -17.85
CA ILE A 452 25.18 1.33 -17.74
C ILE A 452 25.70 2.00 -19.02
N ALA A 453 26.57 3.01 -18.87
CA ALA A 453 27.15 3.79 -19.97
C ALA A 453 28.55 3.31 -20.40
#